data_AF-A0A651HI44-F1
#
_entry.id   AF-A0A651HI44-F1
#
_cell.length_a   1.000
_cell.length_b   1.000
_cell.length_c   1.000
_cell.angle_alpha   90.00
_cell.angle_beta   90.00
_cell.angle_gamma   90.00
#
_symmetry.space_group_name_H-M   'P 1'
#
loop_
_entity.id
_entity.type
_entity.pdbx_description
1 polymer ?
#
loop_
_entity_poly.entity_id
_entity_poly.type
_entity_poly.pdbx_seq_one_letter_code
_entity_poly.pdbx_strand_id
1 'polypeptide(L)'
;LRSGDFLDVETHPSITFRSRRVEGSLESFQVTGDLTIRGETREVTFEAEKQGGGTDPWGNQRLGFRGETKVSRKDFGLTWNQALETGGVLVGDEARIILEIQGVRAEGTDEG
;
A
#
# COMPACT_ATOMS: atom_id res chain seq x y z
N LEU A 1 -5.23 7.00 16.13
CA LEU A 1 -5.13 6.60 14.71
C LEU A 1 -6.49 6.49 14.03
N ARG A 2 -7.49 5.79 14.59
CA ARG A 2 -8.80 5.59 13.93
C ARG A 2 -9.78 6.77 14.04
N SER A 3 -9.57 7.67 14.99
CA SER A 3 -10.43 8.82 15.25
C SER A 3 -10.48 9.81 14.07
N GLY A 4 -11.49 10.70 14.10
CA GLY A 4 -11.68 11.76 13.11
C GLY A 4 -10.49 12.71 12.94
N ASP A 5 -9.70 12.90 13.99
CA ASP A 5 -8.48 13.71 13.98
C ASP A 5 -7.32 13.09 13.18
N PHE A 6 -7.47 11.84 12.75
CA PHE A 6 -6.46 11.13 11.97
C PHE A 6 -7.12 10.37 10.82
N LEU A 7 -7.23 9.04 10.84
CA LEU A 7 -7.73 8.27 9.68
C LEU A 7 -9.24 8.37 9.46
N ASP A 8 -10.01 8.78 10.48
CA ASP A 8 -11.47 8.93 10.40
C ASP A 8 -12.19 7.70 9.81
N VAL A 9 -11.99 6.53 10.43
CA VAL A 9 -12.43 5.24 9.89
C VAL A 9 -13.96 5.12 9.81
N GLU A 10 -14.70 5.91 10.60
CA GLU A 10 -16.17 5.93 10.56
C GLU A 10 -16.70 6.50 9.24
N THR A 11 -16.03 7.50 8.68
CA THR A 11 -16.40 8.11 7.38
C THR A 11 -15.58 7.56 6.21
N HIS A 12 -14.35 7.11 6.46
CA HIS A 12 -13.42 6.56 5.47
C HIS A 12 -12.98 5.15 5.87
N PRO A 13 -13.84 4.13 5.71
CA PRO A 13 -13.59 2.79 6.23
C PRO A 13 -12.48 2.03 5.48
N SER A 14 -12.07 2.51 4.30
CA SER A 14 -11.13 1.84 3.41
C SER A 14 -9.99 2.75 2.97
N ILE A 15 -8.80 2.16 2.91
CA ILE A 15 -7.69 2.63 2.08
C ILE A 15 -7.72 1.82 0.79
N THR A 16 -7.66 2.48 -0.37
CA THR A 16 -7.70 1.80 -1.66
C THR A 16 -6.49 2.16 -2.50
N PHE A 17 -5.94 1.17 -3.20
CA PHE A 17 -4.93 1.38 -4.22
C PHE A 17 -5.41 0.78 -5.53
N ARG A 18 -5.31 1.54 -6.63
CA ARG A 18 -5.63 1.08 -7.98
C ARG A 18 -4.42 1.29 -8.87
N SER A 19 -3.81 0.20 -9.32
CA SER A 19 -2.68 0.25 -10.24
C SER A 19 -3.10 0.86 -11.58
N ARG A 20 -2.18 1.59 -12.19
CA ARG A 20 -2.32 2.21 -13.51
C ARG A 20 -1.24 1.75 -14.47
N ARG A 21 -0.03 1.53 -13.95
CA ARG A 21 1.12 1.11 -14.72
C ARG A 21 2.01 0.18 -13.89
N VAL A 22 2.55 -0.83 -14.56
CA VAL A 22 3.56 -1.73 -14.00
C VAL A 22 4.72 -1.79 -14.98
N GLU A 23 5.93 -1.55 -14.51
CA GLU A 23 7.15 -1.48 -15.33
C GLU A 23 8.30 -2.23 -14.65
N GLY A 24 9.10 -2.97 -15.42
CA GLY A 24 10.28 -3.69 -14.91
C GLY A 24 10.18 -5.20 -15.06
N SER A 25 10.97 -5.93 -14.26
CA SER A 25 11.04 -7.39 -14.25
C SER A 25 10.47 -7.94 -12.94
N LEU A 26 10.25 -9.26 -12.86
CA LEU A 26 9.74 -9.87 -11.61
C LEU A 26 10.71 -9.76 -10.43
N GLU A 27 12.01 -9.57 -10.69
CA GLU A 27 13.03 -9.37 -9.65
C GLU A 27 13.00 -7.96 -9.09
N SER A 28 12.63 -6.97 -9.91
CA SER A 28 12.48 -5.58 -9.49
C SER A 28 11.57 -4.84 -10.49
N PHE A 29 10.43 -4.35 -10.00
CA PHE A 29 9.44 -3.63 -10.78
C PHE A 29 8.83 -2.48 -9.99
N GLN A 30 8.28 -1.51 -10.71
CA GLN A 30 7.55 -0.40 -10.16
C GLN A 30 6.06 -0.56 -10.45
N VAL A 31 5.22 -0.30 -9.45
CA VAL A 31 3.77 -0.27 -9.59
C VAL A 31 3.28 1.14 -9.26
N THR A 32 2.93 1.89 -10.29
CA THR A 32 2.35 3.23 -10.15
C THR A 32 0.83 3.14 -10.17
N GLY A 33 0.19 3.83 -9.24
CA GLY A 33 -1.26 3.83 -9.13
C GLY A 33 -1.84 4.91 -8.22
N ASP A 34 -3.16 4.98 -8.21
CA ASP A 34 -3.91 5.92 -7.37
C ASP A 34 -4.08 5.31 -5.96
N LEU A 35 -3.45 5.91 -4.96
CA LEU A 35 -3.66 5.60 -3.54
C LEU A 35 -4.66 6.60 -2.95
N THR A 36 -5.71 6.10 -2.32
CA THR A 36 -6.70 6.90 -1.61
C THR A 36 -6.65 6.59 -0.12
N ILE A 37 -6.42 7.63 0.69
CA ILE A 37 -6.43 7.58 2.16
C ILE A 37 -7.29 8.75 2.63
N ARG A 38 -8.28 8.49 3.49
CA ARG A 38 -9.17 9.52 4.06
C ARG A 38 -9.82 10.42 2.97
N GLY A 39 -10.27 9.80 1.87
CA GLY A 39 -10.89 10.50 0.75
C GLY A 39 -9.92 11.23 -0.19
N GLU A 40 -8.69 11.50 0.24
CA GLU A 40 -7.66 12.14 -0.58
C GLU A 40 -6.96 11.11 -1.48
N THR A 41 -6.89 11.38 -2.78
CA THR A 41 -6.25 10.50 -3.77
C THR A 41 -4.97 11.12 -4.31
N ARG A 42 -3.89 10.34 -4.33
CA ARG A 42 -2.59 10.73 -4.89
C ARG A 42 -2.02 9.59 -5.74
N GLU A 43 -1.31 9.95 -6.81
CA GLU A 43 -0.51 8.98 -7.55
C GLU A 43 0.73 8.63 -6.72
N VAL A 44 0.96 7.33 -6.51
CA VAL A 44 2.11 6.81 -5.78
C VAL A 44 2.73 5.66 -6.56
N THR A 45 4.04 5.50 -6.41
CA THR A 45 4.79 4.38 -6.99
C THR A 45 5.32 3.50 -5.87
N PHE A 46 5.01 2.21 -5.94
CA PHE A 46 5.63 1.18 -5.12
C PHE A 46 6.81 0.56 -5.86
N GLU A 47 7.96 0.49 -5.21
CA GLU A 47 9.04 -0.39 -5.61
C GLU A 47 8.72 -1.80 -5.12
N ALA A 48 8.74 -2.78 -6.00
CA ALA A 48 8.28 -4.13 -5.71
C ALA A 48 9.18 -5.20 -6.29
N GLU A 49 9.15 -6.37 -5.65
CA GLU A 49 9.94 -7.54 -6.03
C GLU A 49 9.18 -8.82 -5.67
N LYS A 50 9.39 -9.87 -6.47
CA LYS A 50 8.90 -11.22 -6.15
C LYS A 50 9.78 -11.82 -5.06
N GLN A 51 9.16 -12.23 -3.94
CA GLN A 51 9.86 -12.84 -2.79
C GLN A 51 10.07 -14.35 -2.96
N GLY A 52 9.23 -15.02 -3.75
CA GLY A 52 9.28 -16.47 -3.93
C GLY A 52 7.98 -17.04 -4.47
N GLY A 53 7.91 -18.36 -4.60
CA GLY A 53 6.70 -19.05 -5.03
C GLY A 53 6.90 -20.54 -5.21
N GLY A 54 5.79 -21.26 -5.35
CA GLY A 54 5.79 -22.71 -5.53
C GLY A 54 4.40 -23.31 -5.38
N THR A 55 4.35 -24.64 -5.54
CA THR A 55 3.14 -25.42 -5.30
C THR A 55 2.95 -25.67 -3.82
N ASP A 56 1.76 -25.41 -3.29
CA ASP A 56 1.41 -25.75 -1.91
C ASP A 56 1.02 -27.24 -1.75
N PRO A 57 0.86 -27.77 -0.52
CA PRO A 57 0.51 -29.18 -0.29
C PRO A 57 -0.84 -29.62 -0.88
N TRP A 58 -1.68 -28.68 -1.29
CA TRP A 58 -2.98 -28.93 -1.90
C TRP A 58 -2.94 -28.79 -3.44
N GLY A 59 -1.76 -28.57 -4.02
CA GLY A 59 -1.56 -28.46 -5.46
C GLY A 59 -1.70 -27.05 -6.04
N ASN A 60 -1.99 -26.03 -5.22
CA ASN A 60 -2.18 -24.67 -5.73
C ASN A 60 -0.83 -23.97 -5.98
N GLN A 61 -0.74 -23.20 -7.06
CA GLN A 61 0.41 -22.33 -7.32
C GLN A 61 0.31 -21.05 -6.50
N ARG A 62 1.37 -20.72 -5.75
CA ARG A 62 1.49 -19.51 -4.94
C ARG A 62 2.65 -18.64 -5.36
N LEU A 63 2.46 -17.33 -5.29
CA LEU A 63 3.50 -16.32 -5.53
C LEU A 63 3.49 -15.29 -4.40
N GLY A 64 4.69 -14.94 -3.92
CA GLY A 64 4.90 -13.89 -2.92
C GLY A 64 5.49 -12.63 -3.55
N PHE A 65 5.01 -11.46 -3.13
CA PHE A 65 5.51 -10.16 -3.54
C PHE A 65 5.72 -9.27 -2.32
N ARG A 66 6.74 -8.41 -2.39
CA ARG A 66 6.95 -7.30 -1.48
C ARG A 66 6.84 -6.01 -2.27
N GLY A 67 6.15 -5.02 -1.73
CA GLY A 67 6.09 -3.68 -2.27
C GLY A 67 6.36 -2.65 -1.19
N GLU A 68 7.05 -1.56 -1.54
CA GLU A 68 7.37 -0.50 -0.61
C GLU A 68 7.23 0.88 -1.25
N THR A 69 6.72 1.84 -0.48
CA THR A 69 6.78 3.26 -0.85
C THR A 69 6.86 4.14 0.39
N LYS A 70 7.13 5.42 0.19
CA LYS A 70 7.12 6.47 1.21
C LYS A 70 6.22 7.60 0.74
N VAL A 71 5.35 8.07 1.62
CA VAL A 71 4.42 9.16 1.31
C VAL A 71 4.43 10.21 2.41
N SER A 72 4.10 11.46 2.08
CA SER A 72 3.80 12.46 3.11
C SER A 72 2.37 12.25 3.61
N ARG A 73 2.19 12.13 4.92
CA ARG A 73 0.84 12.03 5.49
C ARG A 73 0.03 13.32 5.32
N LYS A 74 0.68 14.48 5.16
CA LYS A 74 0.00 15.74 4.84
C LYS A 74 -0.65 15.72 3.47
N ASP A 75 -0.10 14.99 2.49
CA ASP A 75 -0.71 14.86 1.16
C ASP A 75 -2.10 14.23 1.21
N PHE A 76 -2.38 13.47 2.27
CA PHE A 76 -3.66 12.81 2.54
C PHE A 76 -4.50 13.53 3.61
N GLY A 77 -4.19 14.79 3.90
CA GLY A 77 -4.92 15.61 4.87
C GLY A 77 -4.69 15.24 6.34
N LEU A 78 -3.72 14.36 6.64
CA LEU A 78 -3.38 13.95 8.01
C LEU A 78 -2.38 14.94 8.62
N THR A 79 -2.85 16.16 8.90
CA THR A 79 -2.02 17.29 9.34
C THR A 79 -1.89 17.41 10.86
N TRP A 80 -2.69 16.66 11.63
CA TRP A 80 -2.64 16.71 13.09
C TRP A 80 -1.20 16.51 13.61
N ASN A 81 -0.83 17.36 14.55
CA ASN A 81 0.44 17.26 15.24
C ASN A 81 0.41 18.02 16.56
N GLN A 82 1.20 17.55 17.53
CA GLN A 82 1.45 18.28 18.76
C GLN A 82 2.89 18.79 18.75
N ALA A 83 3.09 20.07 19.08
CA ALA A 83 4.42 20.64 19.25
C ALA A 83 5.08 20.08 20.53
N LEU A 84 6.36 19.74 20.47
CA LEU A 84 7.13 19.27 21.63
C LEU A 84 7.81 20.45 22.34
N GLU A 85 7.94 20.38 23.66
CA GLU A 85 8.65 21.39 24.47
C GLU A 85 10.12 21.57 24.05
N THR A 86 10.72 20.52 23.50
CA THR A 86 12.11 20.49 23.00
C THR A 86 12.27 21.06 21.59
N GLY A 87 11.20 21.59 20.99
CA GLY A 87 11.14 21.89 19.57
C GLY A 87 10.86 20.64 18.72
N GLY A 88 10.30 20.84 17.53
CA GLY A 88 9.84 19.75 16.65
C GLY A 88 8.39 19.34 16.89
N VAL A 89 8.02 18.18 16.35
CA VAL A 89 6.65 17.70 16.31
C VAL A 89 6.52 16.24 16.76
N LEU A 90 5.39 15.88 17.34
CA LEU A 90 5.14 14.54 17.91
C LEU A 90 5.07 13.43 16.84
N VAL A 91 4.57 13.73 15.63
CA VAL A 91 4.43 12.77 14.53
C VAL A 91 5.26 13.23 13.34
N GLY A 92 6.14 12.36 12.82
CA GLY A 92 6.92 12.61 11.59
C GLY A 92 6.06 12.65 10.34
N ASP A 93 6.45 13.41 9.31
CA ASP A 93 5.65 13.62 8.09
C ASP A 93 5.71 12.46 7.08
N GLU A 94 6.82 11.73 7.06
CA GLU A 94 6.98 10.57 6.19
C GLU A 94 6.29 9.34 6.79
N ALA A 95 5.41 8.71 6.02
CA ALA A 95 4.85 7.41 6.29
C ALA A 95 5.40 6.40 5.29
N ARG A 96 6.07 5.35 5.80
CA ARG A 96 6.54 4.22 5.00
C ARG A 96 5.42 3.17 4.93
N ILE A 97 5.06 2.76 3.72
CA ILE A 97 4.05 1.73 3.46
C ILE A 97 4.78 0.52 2.90
N ILE A 98 4.60 -0.62 3.56
CA ILE A 98 5.16 -1.92 3.15
C ILE A 98 3.99 -2.87 2.94
N LEU A 99 3.99 -3.56 1.80
CA LEU A 99 3.05 -4.59 1.43
C LEU A 99 3.80 -5.91 1.33
N GLU A 100 3.31 -6.94 2.02
CA GLU A 100 3.74 -8.32 1.86
C GLU A 100 2.52 -9.12 1.40
N ILE A 101 2.55 -9.60 0.16
CA ILE A 101 1.38 -10.16 -0.52
C ILE A 101 1.69 -11.60 -0.92
N GLN A 102 0.76 -12.51 -0.65
CA GLN A 102 0.77 -13.85 -1.21
C GLN A 102 -0.49 -14.06 -2.06
N GLY A 103 -0.29 -14.31 -3.36
CA GLY A 103 -1.35 -14.65 -4.29
C GLY A 103 -1.43 -16.17 -4.51
N VAL A 104 -2.65 -16.67 -4.69
CA VAL A 104 -2.91 -18.01 -5.23
C VAL A 104 -3.34 -17.83 -6.68
N ARG A 105 -2.80 -18.63 -7.60
CA ARG A 105 -3.24 -18.62 -8.99
C ARG A 105 -4.72 -19.04 -9.02
N ALA A 106 -5.58 -18.17 -9.54
CA ALA A 106 -6.97 -18.55 -9.80
C ALA A 106 -7.00 -19.69 -10.82
N GLU A 107 -7.80 -20.72 -10.57
CA GLU A 107 -8.14 -21.68 -11.61
C GLU A 107 -8.92 -20.92 -12.69
N GLY A 108 -8.48 -21.04 -13.94
CA GLY A 108 -9.21 -20.45 -15.05
C GLY A 108 -10.53 -21.17 -15.17
N THR A 109 -11.64 -20.50 -14.84
CA THR A 109 -12.92 -20.89 -15.43
C THR A 109 -12.81 -20.50 -16.89
N ASP A 110 -12.40 -21.44 -17.74
CA ASP A 110 -12.62 -21.36 -19.18
C ASP A 110 -14.13 -21.37 -19.40
N GLU A 111 -14.76 -20.19 -19.34
CA GLU A 111 -16.07 -20.01 -19.97
C GLU A 111 -15.79 -19.87 -21.47
N GLY A 112 -16.01 -20.97 -22.20
CA GLY A 112 -15.77 -21.11 -23.63
C GLY A 112 -16.71 -20.31 -24.53
#